data_AF-A0AA37GQ68-F1
#
_entry.id   AF-A0AA37GQ68-F1
#
_cell.length_a   1.000
_cell.length_b   1.000
_cell.length_c   1.000
_cell.angle_alpha   90.00
_cell.angle_beta   90.00
_cell.angle_gamma   90.00
#
_symmetry.space_group_name_H-M   'P 1'
#
loop_
_entity.id
_entity.type
_entity.pdbx_description
1 polymer ?
#
loop_
_entity_poly.entity_id
_entity_poly.type
_entity_poly.pdbx_seq_one_letter_code
_entity_poly.pdbx_strand_id
1 'polypeptide(L)'
;MERLLSQHYYSVGILFHFRFGDLLAFSGWRVSKPKEIETRMRLSTWVLGNGEDARTAVSHAGRLFGLLRDHPCHGYHEPSAGFLASLCLWVYSMSESSSLLGPFGRCLSANCESQQMSEQTRDAIPFRIDQDSSTKLTKEWISRGCHMRCFLGGVGSLHKPEFSGRVLDQGIRLISSLNEWETGEPLASVLRRQVK
;
A
#
# COMPACT_ATOMS: atom_id res chain seq x y z
N MET A 1 -10.80 -21.95 6.81
CA MET A 1 -11.22 -20.98 7.85
C MET A 1 -10.09 -20.03 8.23
N GLU A 2 -8.89 -20.53 8.57
CA GLU A 2 -7.73 -19.69 8.94
C GLU A 2 -7.41 -18.58 7.92
N ARG A 3 -7.39 -18.89 6.62
CA ARG A 3 -7.11 -17.91 5.55
C ARG A 3 -8.12 -16.77 5.49
N LEU A 4 -9.39 -17.07 5.66
CA LEU A 4 -10.47 -16.08 5.70
C LEU A 4 -10.29 -15.13 6.90
N LEU A 5 -9.91 -15.67 8.06
CA LEU A 5 -9.59 -14.89 9.25
C LEU A 5 -8.38 -13.99 9.00
N SER A 6 -7.33 -14.50 8.35
CA SER A 6 -6.17 -13.69 7.97
C SER A 6 -6.56 -12.53 7.05
N GLN A 7 -7.35 -12.78 6.00
CA GLN A 7 -7.82 -11.72 5.10
C GLN A 7 -8.60 -10.63 5.86
N HIS A 8 -9.48 -11.02 6.78
CA HIS A 8 -10.22 -10.07 7.62
C HIS A 8 -9.28 -9.31 8.56
N TYR A 9 -8.35 -9.98 9.22
CA TYR A 9 -7.36 -9.35 10.10
C TYR A 9 -6.58 -8.26 9.37
N TYR A 10 -6.05 -8.55 8.17
CA TYR A 10 -5.31 -7.55 7.40
C TYR A 10 -6.22 -6.44 6.86
N SER A 11 -7.47 -6.74 6.50
CA SER A 11 -8.44 -5.72 6.10
C SER A 11 -8.73 -4.75 7.25
N VAL A 12 -8.98 -5.27 8.45
CA VAL A 12 -9.19 -4.46 9.66
C VAL A 12 -7.95 -3.66 10.01
N GLY A 13 -6.75 -4.25 9.87
CA GLY A 13 -5.48 -3.56 10.07
C GLY A 13 -5.32 -2.33 9.17
N ILE A 14 -5.72 -2.42 7.90
CA ILE A 14 -5.75 -1.24 7.00
C ILE A 14 -6.77 -0.21 7.51
N LEU A 15 -7.98 -0.66 7.85
CA LEU A 15 -9.08 0.21 8.27
C LEU A 15 -8.85 0.91 9.61
N PHE A 16 -7.96 0.37 10.44
CA PHE A 16 -7.52 1.00 11.69
C PHE A 16 -6.76 2.31 11.43
N HIS A 17 -6.00 2.37 10.33
CA HIS A 17 -5.22 3.54 9.95
C HIS A 17 -5.91 4.43 8.91
N PHE A 18 -6.57 3.82 7.92
CA PHE A 18 -7.29 4.53 6.87
C PHE A 18 -8.78 4.27 6.95
N ARG A 19 -9.58 5.31 7.18
CA ARG A 19 -11.04 5.20 7.11
C ARG A 19 -11.45 4.79 5.69
N PHE A 20 -12.35 3.82 5.57
CA PHE A 20 -12.80 3.32 4.28
C PHE A 20 -13.30 4.44 3.35
N GLY A 21 -14.12 5.35 3.89
CA GLY A 21 -14.64 6.50 3.14
C GLY A 21 -13.56 7.45 2.63
N ASP A 22 -12.43 7.57 3.34
CA ASP A 22 -11.30 8.39 2.89
C ASP A 22 -10.60 7.76 1.69
N LEU A 23 -10.43 6.44 1.68
CA LEU A 23 -9.85 5.71 0.55
C LEU A 23 -10.77 5.78 -0.69
N LEU A 24 -12.09 5.67 -0.49
CA LEU A 24 -13.05 5.86 -1.58
C LEU A 24 -12.98 7.29 -2.14
N ALA A 25 -12.98 8.30 -1.28
CA ALA A 25 -12.87 9.69 -1.69
C ALA A 25 -11.53 9.98 -2.38
N PHE A 26 -10.43 9.39 -1.91
CA PHE A 26 -9.11 9.45 -2.55
C PHE A 26 -9.14 8.92 -3.99
N SER A 27 -9.88 7.84 -4.23
CA SER A 27 -10.04 7.24 -5.57
C SER A 27 -11.01 8.00 -6.49
N GLY A 28 -11.68 9.04 -5.99
CA GLY A 28 -12.74 9.74 -6.72
C GLY A 28 -14.06 8.96 -6.83
N TRP A 29 -14.23 7.88 -6.05
CA TRP A 29 -15.47 7.09 -6.08
C TRP A 29 -16.62 7.85 -5.44
N ARG A 30 -17.62 8.22 -6.25
CA ARG A 30 -18.84 8.90 -5.84
C ARG A 30 -18.61 10.19 -5.03
N VAL A 31 -17.53 10.89 -5.32
CA VAL A 31 -17.21 12.19 -4.71
C VAL A 31 -16.97 13.25 -5.77
N SER A 32 -17.15 14.52 -5.39
CA SER A 32 -16.82 15.66 -6.27
C SER A 32 -15.31 15.81 -6.43
N LYS A 33 -14.87 16.40 -7.55
CA LYS A 33 -13.45 16.66 -7.81
C LYS A 33 -12.75 17.49 -6.72
N PRO A 34 -13.36 18.55 -6.17
CA PRO A 34 -12.77 19.27 -5.03
C PRO A 34 -12.55 18.37 -3.82
N LYS A 35 -13.51 17.48 -3.50
CA LYS A 35 -13.39 16.57 -2.34
C LYS A 35 -12.32 15.50 -2.54
N GLU A 36 -12.19 15.00 -3.77
CA GLU A 36 -11.12 14.08 -4.16
C GLU A 36 -9.75 14.74 -3.93
N ILE A 37 -9.54 15.95 -4.45
CA ILE A 37 -8.28 16.70 -4.31
C ILE A 37 -7.95 16.98 -2.84
N GLU A 38 -8.93 17.49 -2.08
CA GLU A 38 -8.81 17.73 -0.64
C GLU A 38 -8.38 16.46 0.11
N THR A 39 -9.01 15.32 -0.22
CA THR A 39 -8.70 14.04 0.42
C THR A 39 -7.32 13.53 0.04
N ARG A 40 -6.89 13.67 -1.22
CA ARG A 40 -5.53 13.32 -1.68
C ARG A 40 -4.47 14.10 -0.92
N MET A 41 -4.64 15.41 -0.79
CA MET A 41 -3.71 16.25 -0.01
C MET A 41 -3.66 15.82 1.45
N ARG A 42 -4.82 15.65 2.09
CA ARG A 42 -4.90 15.26 3.50
C ARG A 42 -4.24 13.89 3.76
N LEU A 43 -4.52 12.88 2.94
CA LEU A 43 -3.92 11.55 3.11
C LEU A 43 -2.42 11.58 2.85
N SER A 44 -1.95 12.33 1.85
CA SER A 44 -0.50 12.49 1.62
C SER A 44 0.19 13.15 2.81
N THR A 45 -0.37 14.24 3.34
CA THR A 45 0.16 14.88 4.56
C THR A 45 0.16 13.92 5.74
N TRP A 46 -0.90 13.12 5.90
CA TRP A 46 -0.96 12.13 6.98
C TRP A 46 0.12 11.05 6.83
N VAL A 47 0.34 10.50 5.63
CA VAL A 47 1.40 9.50 5.38
C VAL A 47 2.78 10.06 5.70
N LEU A 48 3.05 11.31 5.31
CA LEU A 48 4.33 11.96 5.57
C LEU A 48 4.54 12.27 7.05
N GLY A 49 3.48 12.67 7.77
CA GLY A 49 3.52 12.96 9.21
C GLY A 49 3.53 11.72 10.11
N ASN A 50 2.99 10.60 9.66
CA ASN A 50 2.78 9.38 10.47
C ASN A 50 3.45 8.17 9.81
N GLY A 51 4.76 8.26 9.57
CA GLY A 51 5.49 7.27 8.76
C GLY A 51 5.42 5.83 9.30
N GLU A 52 5.45 5.62 10.62
CA GLU A 52 5.34 4.29 11.22
C GLU A 52 3.95 3.68 11.00
N ASP A 53 2.89 4.41 11.33
CA ASP A 53 1.51 3.99 11.10
C ASP A 53 1.20 3.75 9.62
N ALA A 54 1.72 4.61 8.75
CA ALA A 54 1.57 4.45 7.31
C ALA A 54 2.25 3.15 6.82
N ARG A 55 3.45 2.83 7.32
CA ARG A 55 4.13 1.56 7.01
C ARG A 55 3.40 0.36 7.59
N THR A 56 2.82 0.47 8.79
CA THR A 56 1.98 -0.58 9.36
C THR A 56 0.77 -0.86 8.47
N ALA A 57 0.04 0.17 8.05
CA ALA A 57 -1.08 0.04 7.12
C ALA A 57 -0.67 -0.61 5.78
N VAL A 58 0.47 -0.20 5.22
CA VAL A 58 1.03 -0.77 3.99
C VAL A 58 1.46 -2.22 4.16
N SER A 59 2.01 -2.59 5.32
CA SER A 59 2.32 -3.98 5.62
C SER A 59 1.07 -4.84 5.62
N HIS A 60 -0.03 -4.36 6.23
CA HIS A 60 -1.31 -5.06 6.18
C HIS A 60 -1.83 -5.15 4.74
N ALA A 61 -1.77 -4.06 3.97
CA ALA A 61 -2.19 -4.03 2.58
C ALA A 61 -1.40 -4.99 1.69
N GLY A 62 -0.06 -5.01 1.81
CA GLY A 62 0.80 -5.94 1.09
C GLY A 62 0.45 -7.39 1.38
N ARG A 63 0.28 -7.74 2.66
CA ARG A 63 -0.04 -9.11 3.07
C ARG A 63 -1.43 -9.54 2.59
N LEU A 64 -2.43 -8.65 2.69
CA LEU A 64 -3.76 -8.89 2.13
C LEU A 64 -3.72 -9.10 0.62
N PHE A 65 -2.97 -8.26 -0.11
CA PHE A 65 -2.79 -8.37 -1.55
C PHE A 65 -2.20 -9.74 -1.95
N GLY A 66 -1.16 -10.19 -1.24
CA GLY A 66 -0.56 -11.51 -1.44
C GLY A 66 -1.51 -12.66 -1.14
N LEU A 67 -2.25 -12.58 -0.02
CA LEU A 67 -3.22 -13.61 0.35
C LEU A 67 -4.35 -13.77 -0.68
N LEU A 68 -4.90 -12.66 -1.17
CA LEU A 68 -5.97 -12.69 -2.18
C LEU A 68 -5.47 -13.22 -3.52
N ARG A 69 -4.23 -12.88 -3.91
CA ARG A 69 -3.62 -13.35 -5.16
C ARG A 69 -3.29 -14.84 -5.12
N ASP A 70 -2.65 -15.29 -4.05
CA ASP A 70 -2.05 -16.62 -3.99
C ASP A 70 -3.03 -17.66 -3.39
N HIS A 71 -4.02 -17.22 -2.61
CA HIS A 71 -4.93 -18.09 -1.87
C HIS A 71 -6.36 -17.50 -1.74
N PRO A 72 -7.06 -17.25 -2.87
CA PRO A 72 -8.44 -16.79 -2.83
C PRO A 72 -9.35 -17.80 -2.11
N CYS A 73 -10.32 -17.29 -1.36
CA CYS A 73 -11.36 -18.04 -0.66
C CYS A 73 -12.70 -18.00 -1.41
N HIS A 74 -12.78 -17.29 -2.54
CA HIS A 74 -13.97 -17.07 -3.37
C HIS A 74 -15.13 -16.43 -2.58
N GLY A 75 -14.76 -15.56 -1.65
CA GLY A 75 -15.70 -14.89 -0.74
C GLY A 75 -16.19 -13.56 -1.32
N TYR A 76 -17.44 -13.20 -1.02
CA TYR A 76 -18.05 -11.93 -1.45
C TYR A 76 -17.22 -10.69 -1.06
N HIS A 77 -16.51 -10.73 0.06
CA HIS A 77 -15.70 -9.61 0.57
C HIS A 77 -14.37 -9.43 -0.18
N GLU A 78 -13.89 -10.45 -0.89
CA GLU A 78 -12.53 -10.47 -1.45
C GLU A 78 -12.26 -9.36 -2.48
N PRO A 79 -13.18 -9.03 -3.41
CA PRO A 79 -12.95 -7.92 -4.33
C PRO A 79 -12.85 -6.57 -3.60
N SER A 80 -13.66 -6.37 -2.56
CA SER A 80 -13.60 -5.16 -1.72
C SER A 80 -12.31 -5.08 -0.92
N ALA A 81 -11.83 -6.22 -0.39
CA ALA A 81 -10.56 -6.33 0.31
C ALA A 81 -9.37 -6.07 -0.62
N GLY A 82 -9.40 -6.59 -1.85
CA GLY A 82 -8.39 -6.32 -2.88
C GLY A 82 -8.36 -4.86 -3.30
N PHE A 83 -9.54 -4.24 -3.43
CA PHE A 83 -9.67 -2.82 -3.68
C PHE A 83 -9.10 -1.97 -2.55
N LEU A 84 -9.43 -2.31 -1.30
CA LEU A 84 -8.89 -1.65 -0.10
C LEU A 84 -7.37 -1.72 -0.05
N ALA A 85 -6.79 -2.90 -0.25
CA ALA A 85 -5.33 -3.11 -0.29
C ALA A 85 -4.68 -2.27 -1.40
N SER A 86 -5.25 -2.29 -2.60
CA SER A 86 -4.75 -1.54 -3.75
C SER A 86 -4.75 -0.04 -3.50
N LEU A 87 -5.83 0.50 -2.93
CA LEU A 87 -5.91 1.92 -2.58
C LEU A 87 -4.92 2.32 -1.50
N CYS A 88 -4.77 1.51 -0.44
CA CYS A 88 -3.79 1.78 0.62
C CYS A 88 -2.35 1.84 0.08
N LEU A 89 -1.97 0.86 -0.75
CA LEU A 89 -0.65 0.83 -1.39
C LEU A 89 -0.45 2.02 -2.33
N TRP A 90 -1.50 2.38 -3.08
CA TRP A 90 -1.45 3.50 -4.00
C TRP A 90 -1.33 4.85 -3.30
N VAL A 91 -2.12 5.09 -2.24
CA VAL A 91 -2.00 6.26 -1.35
C VAL A 91 -0.56 6.41 -0.89
N TYR A 92 0.00 5.37 -0.29
CA TYR A 92 1.37 5.41 0.22
C TYR A 92 2.39 5.70 -0.88
N SER A 93 2.23 5.11 -2.06
CA SER A 93 3.15 5.32 -3.19
C SER A 93 3.16 6.78 -3.67
N MET A 94 1.98 7.40 -3.76
CA MET A 94 1.76 8.77 -4.23
C MET A 94 2.22 9.83 -3.22
N SER A 95 2.32 9.49 -1.94
CA SER A 95 2.80 10.37 -0.89
C SER A 95 4.33 10.48 -0.94
N GLU A 96 4.86 11.01 -2.04
CA GLU A 96 6.29 11.28 -2.19
C GLU A 96 6.76 12.27 -1.11
N SER A 97 7.93 12.01 -0.53
CA SER A 97 8.68 13.07 0.13
C SER A 97 9.95 13.37 -0.64
N SER A 98 10.36 14.63 -0.54
CA SER A 98 11.64 15.12 -0.99
C SER A 98 12.78 14.23 -0.48
N SER A 99 13.82 14.06 -1.29
CA SER A 99 15.06 13.32 -0.99
C SER A 99 15.78 13.81 0.28
N LEU A 100 15.34 14.92 0.86
CA LEU A 100 15.78 15.48 2.14
C LEU A 100 15.36 14.63 3.36
N LEU A 101 14.42 13.70 3.23
CA LEU A 101 13.90 12.86 4.32
C LEU A 101 14.43 11.40 4.31
N GLY A 102 15.65 11.22 3.80
CA GLY A 102 16.35 9.94 3.70
C GLY A 102 16.31 9.30 2.29
N PRO A 103 17.08 8.22 2.05
CA PRO A 103 17.31 7.68 0.71
C PRO A 103 16.06 7.06 0.06
N PHE A 104 15.04 6.74 0.85
CA PHE A 104 13.73 6.26 0.39
C PHE A 104 12.57 7.24 0.67
N GLY A 105 12.91 8.47 1.08
CA GLY A 105 12.02 9.64 1.01
C GLY A 105 10.73 9.57 1.83
N ARG A 106 10.71 8.96 3.02
CA ARG A 106 9.50 8.89 3.89
C ARG A 106 9.82 8.83 5.40
N CYS A 107 10.93 9.45 5.84
CA CYS A 107 11.29 9.54 7.26
C CYS A 107 11.67 10.97 7.67
N LEU A 108 10.85 11.60 8.53
CA LEU A 108 11.17 12.88 9.20
C LEU A 108 12.21 12.75 10.31
N SER A 109 12.90 11.61 10.45
CA SER A 109 13.81 11.41 11.58
C SER A 109 15.03 12.30 11.46
N ALA A 110 15.15 13.27 12.37
CA ALA A 110 16.24 14.22 12.50
C ALA A 110 17.62 13.58 12.72
N ASN A 111 17.69 12.26 12.93
CA ASN A 111 18.93 11.51 13.18
C ASN A 111 19.47 10.79 11.93
N CYS A 112 18.93 11.07 10.74
CA CYS A 112 19.48 10.52 9.50
C CYS A 112 20.71 11.35 9.09
N GLU A 113 21.86 11.09 9.73
CA GLU A 113 23.13 11.74 9.40
C GLU A 113 23.47 11.51 7.91
N SER A 114 23.51 12.61 7.18
CA SER A 114 23.47 12.69 5.72
C SER A 114 24.82 12.42 5.03
N GLN A 115 25.82 11.86 5.72
CA GLN A 115 27.20 11.79 5.20
C GLN A 115 27.74 10.38 4.89
N GLN A 116 27.01 9.29 5.16
CA GLN A 116 27.41 7.91 4.80
C GLN A 116 26.44 7.19 3.83
N MET A 117 25.58 7.96 3.14
CA MET A 117 24.33 7.49 2.51
C MET A 117 24.45 6.74 1.17
N SER A 118 25.57 6.80 0.44
CA SER A 118 25.66 6.19 -0.90
C SER A 118 26.04 4.70 -0.90
N GLU A 119 26.74 4.22 0.13
CA GLU A 119 27.19 2.81 0.21
C GLU A 119 26.17 1.92 0.95
N GLN A 120 25.55 2.41 2.03
CA GLN A 120 24.58 1.63 2.84
C GLN A 120 23.29 1.25 2.08
N THR A 121 22.92 1.99 1.04
CA THR A 121 21.72 1.71 0.22
C THR A 121 21.91 0.46 -0.67
N ARG A 122 23.16 0.08 -0.99
CA ARG A 122 23.45 -1.13 -1.79
C ARG A 122 23.25 -2.42 -0.99
N ASP A 123 23.53 -2.37 0.31
CA ASP A 123 23.46 -3.51 1.24
C ASP A 123 22.12 -3.65 1.97
N ALA A 124 21.17 -2.74 1.74
CA ALA A 124 19.84 -2.84 2.32
C ALA A 124 19.14 -4.15 1.93
N ILE A 125 18.85 -5.00 2.91
CA ILE A 125 18.23 -6.32 2.72
C ILE A 125 16.86 -6.12 2.04
N PRO A 126 16.65 -6.67 0.83
CA PRO A 126 15.35 -6.62 0.18
C PRO A 126 14.38 -7.53 0.94
N PHE A 127 13.16 -7.04 1.19
CA PHE A 127 12.10 -7.86 1.76
C PHE A 127 10.77 -7.65 1.03
N ARG A 128 9.92 -8.68 1.07
CA ARG A 128 8.62 -8.68 0.41
C ARG A 128 7.49 -8.51 1.41
N ILE A 129 6.67 -7.48 1.25
CA ILE A 129 5.51 -7.22 2.14
C ILE A 129 4.33 -8.15 1.91
N ASP A 130 4.27 -8.82 0.76
CA ASP A 130 3.17 -9.74 0.42
C ASP A 130 3.40 -11.18 0.87
N GLN A 131 4.62 -11.50 1.27
CA GLN A 131 4.96 -12.81 1.82
C GLN A 131 4.82 -12.81 3.33
N ASP A 132 4.73 -14.01 3.91
CA ASP A 132 4.93 -14.21 5.35
C ASP A 132 6.43 -14.11 5.68
N SER A 133 7.03 -12.98 5.30
CA SER A 133 8.41 -12.68 5.64
C SER A 133 8.55 -12.62 7.16
N SER A 134 9.73 -12.95 7.69
CA SER A 134 9.96 -12.97 9.14
C SER A 134 9.40 -11.69 9.78
N THR A 135 8.55 -11.86 10.80
CA THR A 135 7.92 -10.75 11.54
C THR A 135 8.93 -9.70 12.01
N LYS A 136 10.20 -10.10 12.15
CA LYS A 136 11.33 -9.24 12.45
C LYS A 136 11.60 -8.20 11.35
N LEU A 137 11.71 -8.59 10.08
CA LEU A 137 11.99 -7.65 8.98
C LEU A 137 10.82 -6.67 8.78
N THR A 138 9.59 -7.14 8.91
CA THR A 138 8.41 -6.27 8.85
C THR A 138 8.42 -5.23 9.97
N LYS A 139 8.69 -5.64 11.22
CA LYS A 139 8.80 -4.73 12.37
C LYS A 139 9.96 -3.76 12.21
N GLU A 140 11.09 -4.22 11.68
CA GLU A 140 12.24 -3.37 11.40
C GLU A 140 11.93 -2.35 10.32
N TRP A 141 11.22 -2.71 9.25
CA TRP A 141 10.81 -1.76 8.23
C TRP A 141 9.79 -0.75 8.76
N ILE A 142 8.82 -1.18 9.56
CA ILE A 142 7.84 -0.30 10.19
C ILE A 142 8.55 0.77 11.04
N SER A 143 9.54 0.38 11.84
CA SER A 143 10.30 1.31 12.70
C SER A 143 11.38 2.12 11.96
N ARG A 144 12.14 1.51 11.04
CA ARG A 144 13.37 2.06 10.43
C ARG A 144 13.25 2.31 8.92
N GLY A 145 12.03 2.52 8.42
CA GLY A 145 11.64 2.46 7.00
C GLY A 145 12.46 3.26 5.98
N CYS A 146 13.35 4.16 6.40
CA CYS A 146 14.30 4.86 5.54
C CYS A 146 15.48 4.01 5.03
N HIS A 147 15.75 2.83 5.58
CA HIS A 147 16.96 2.04 5.24
C HIS A 147 16.68 0.64 4.68
N MET A 148 15.44 0.27 4.42
CA MET A 148 15.08 -1.06 3.94
C MET A 148 14.33 -1.00 2.62
N ARG A 149 14.71 -1.88 1.68
CA ARG A 149 14.07 -1.97 0.37
C ARG A 149 12.87 -2.89 0.41
N CYS A 150 11.70 -2.28 0.27
CA CYS A 150 10.42 -2.96 0.33
C CYS A 150 9.88 -3.28 -1.08
N PHE A 151 9.42 -4.51 -1.29
CA PHE A 151 8.92 -4.98 -2.58
C PHE A 151 7.55 -5.67 -2.46
N LEU A 152 6.77 -5.56 -3.53
CA LEU A 152 5.50 -6.26 -3.71
C LEU A 152 5.58 -7.14 -4.96
N GLY A 153 5.24 -8.42 -4.85
CA GLY A 153 5.26 -9.37 -5.97
C GLY A 153 4.39 -8.90 -7.14
N GLY A 154 4.92 -9.00 -8.36
CA GLY A 154 4.23 -8.56 -9.58
C GLY A 154 4.19 -7.04 -9.80
N VAL A 155 4.56 -6.23 -8.79
CA VAL A 155 4.58 -4.75 -8.88
C VAL A 155 6.02 -4.23 -8.89
N GLY A 156 6.83 -4.61 -7.90
CA GLY A 156 8.22 -4.17 -7.75
C GLY A 156 8.48 -3.39 -6.46
N SER A 157 9.47 -2.49 -6.49
CA SER A 157 9.91 -1.72 -5.32
C SER A 157 8.95 -0.57 -5.01
N LEU A 158 8.54 -0.44 -3.74
CA LEU A 158 7.68 0.64 -3.24
C LEU A 158 8.31 2.04 -3.33
N HIS A 159 9.62 2.09 -3.59
CA HIS A 159 10.41 3.32 -3.60
C HIS A 159 10.65 3.85 -5.02
N LYS A 160 10.11 3.16 -6.02
CA LYS A 160 10.25 3.53 -7.42
C LYS A 160 9.01 4.30 -7.91
N PRO A 161 9.16 5.36 -8.73
CA PRO A 161 8.01 6.13 -9.24
C PRO A 161 6.98 5.27 -9.98
N GLU A 162 7.45 4.24 -10.70
CA GLU A 162 6.60 3.34 -11.49
C GLU A 162 5.71 2.44 -10.62
N PHE A 163 5.98 2.35 -9.31
CA PHE A 163 5.18 1.53 -8.40
C PHE A 163 3.72 1.94 -8.39
N SER A 164 3.44 3.25 -8.41
CA SER A 164 2.09 3.80 -8.33
C SER A 164 1.20 3.35 -9.50
N GLY A 165 1.70 3.37 -10.73
CA GLY A 165 0.99 2.84 -11.90
C GLY A 165 0.86 1.32 -11.86
N ARG A 166 1.96 0.63 -11.55
CA ARG A 166 1.98 -0.84 -11.52
C ARG A 166 1.07 -1.44 -10.45
N VAL A 167 0.92 -0.80 -9.30
CA VAL A 167 0.04 -1.29 -8.24
C VAL A 167 -1.42 -1.15 -8.63
N LEU A 168 -1.78 -0.10 -9.37
CA LEU A 168 -3.11 0.03 -9.95
C LEU A 168 -3.37 -1.09 -10.97
N ASP A 169 -2.44 -1.32 -11.90
CA ASP A 169 -2.58 -2.38 -12.91
C ASP A 169 -2.72 -3.77 -12.28
N GLN A 170 -1.89 -4.09 -11.29
CA GLN A 170 -2.00 -5.36 -10.57
C GLN A 170 -3.26 -5.43 -9.72
N GLY A 171 -3.68 -4.33 -9.10
CA GLY A 171 -4.95 -4.25 -8.38
C GLY A 171 -6.15 -4.53 -9.28
N ILE A 172 -6.17 -3.96 -10.49
CA ILE A 172 -7.19 -4.22 -11.50
C ILE A 172 -7.22 -5.71 -11.85
N ARG A 173 -6.06 -6.31 -12.16
CA ARG A 173 -5.96 -7.74 -12.49
C ARG A 173 -6.43 -8.63 -11.35
N LEU A 174 -6.00 -8.34 -10.12
CA LEU A 174 -6.40 -9.07 -8.93
C LEU A 174 -7.92 -9.01 -8.73
N ILE A 175 -8.49 -7.82 -8.68
CA ILE A 175 -9.93 -7.62 -8.40
C ILE A 175 -10.79 -8.22 -9.52
N SER A 176 -10.40 -8.04 -10.78
CA SER A 176 -11.13 -8.65 -11.91
C SER A 176 -11.03 -10.18 -11.94
N SER A 177 -10.00 -10.78 -11.31
CA SER A 177 -9.92 -12.25 -11.18
C SER A 177 -10.83 -12.83 -10.09
N LEU A 178 -11.24 -12.00 -9.11
CA LEU A 178 -12.13 -12.37 -8.01
C LEU A 178 -13.59 -12.10 -8.43
N ASN A 179 -14.11 -12.89 -9.37
CA ASN A 179 -15.38 -12.58 -10.05
C ASN A 179 -16.58 -13.47 -9.64
N GLU A 180 -16.47 -14.25 -8.56
CA GLU A 180 -17.50 -15.23 -8.18
C GLU A 180 -18.84 -14.60 -7.80
N TRP A 181 -18.81 -13.32 -7.41
CA TRP A 181 -19.98 -12.54 -6.99
C TRP A 181 -20.24 -11.32 -7.86
N GLU A 182 -19.53 -11.18 -8.99
CA GLU A 182 -19.67 -10.06 -9.95
C GLU A 182 -19.46 -8.64 -9.34
N THR A 183 -18.89 -8.55 -8.14
CA THR A 183 -18.65 -7.27 -7.44
C THR A 183 -17.29 -6.66 -7.76
N GLY A 184 -16.38 -7.40 -8.39
CA GLY A 184 -15.03 -6.93 -8.69
C GLY A 184 -14.97 -5.89 -9.80
N GLU A 185 -15.74 -6.07 -10.87
CA GLU A 185 -15.64 -5.21 -12.05
C GLU A 185 -15.97 -3.72 -11.78
N PRO A 186 -17.02 -3.38 -11.01
CA PRO A 186 -17.25 -1.99 -10.59
C PRO A 186 -16.07 -1.38 -9.85
N LEU A 187 -15.39 -2.14 -8.99
CA LEU A 187 -14.23 -1.68 -8.22
C LEU A 187 -12.97 -1.54 -9.09
N ALA A 188 -12.73 -2.51 -9.98
CA ALA A 188 -11.65 -2.45 -10.95
C ALA A 188 -11.79 -1.23 -11.89
N SER A 189 -13.02 -0.90 -12.30
CA SER A 189 -13.29 0.29 -13.12
C SER A 189 -12.87 1.61 -12.44
N VAL A 190 -12.88 1.67 -11.11
CA VAL A 190 -12.40 2.83 -10.36
C VAL A 190 -10.91 2.99 -10.53
N LEU A 191 -10.16 1.91 -10.34
CA LEU A 191 -8.72 1.92 -10.46
C LEU A 191 -8.30 2.23 -11.90
N ARG A 192 -9.00 1.70 -12.92
CA ARG A 192 -8.73 2.00 -14.34
C ARG A 192 -8.82 3.49 -14.66
N ARG A 193 -9.74 4.23 -14.03
CA ARG A 193 -9.84 5.70 -14.19
C ARG A 193 -8.65 6.47 -13.62
N GLN A 194 -7.79 5.81 -12.83
CA GLN A 194 -6.62 6.40 -12.18
C GLN A 194 -5.31 6.08 -12.90
N VAL A 195 -5.31 5.08 -13.78
CA VAL A 195 -4.17 4.76 -14.65
C VAL A 195 -4.08 5.87 -15.70
N LYS A 196 -2.89 6.48 -15.84
CA LYS A 196 -2.58 7.50 -16.84
C LYS A 196 -1.72 6.93 -17.94
#